data_AF-A0A6A6FGN3-F1
#
_entry.id   AF-A0A6A6FGN3-F1
#
_cell.length_a   1.000
_cell.length_b   1.000
_cell.length_c   1.000
_cell.angle_alpha   90.00
_cell.angle_beta   90.00
_cell.angle_gamma   90.00
#
_symmetry.space_group_name_H-M   'P 1'
#
loop_
_entity.id
_entity.type
_entity.pdbx_description
1 polymer ?
#
loop_
_entity_poly.entity_id
_entity_poly.type
_entity_poly.pdbx_seq_one_letter_code
_entity_poly.pdbx_strand_id
1 'polypeptide(L)'
;MKTLTAFFPTLLLALAATTTAQHPDQDFQYSATCAAKNPAVNSAIAAFCSKKDGAGRYSDTIMCPGPRSERGIVKDGVRAKITGNCAPQQWIPGKFCLLQFHYICATGDANGLGTGTYGTNACQKWTLESATPNVPGVLGAFGIGKRGWAEEGERDLGLENEK
;
A
#
# COMPACT_ATOMS: atom_id res chain seq x y z
N MET A 1 71.10 5.90 19.00
CA MET A 1 69.90 5.08 18.77
C MET A 1 68.75 5.67 19.58
N LYS A 2 67.75 6.26 18.91
CA LYS A 2 66.53 6.79 19.53
C LYS A 2 65.34 6.35 18.66
N THR A 3 64.42 5.63 19.31
CA THR A 3 63.15 5.11 18.78
C THR A 3 62.15 6.22 18.52
N LEU A 4 61.43 6.16 17.40
CA LEU A 4 60.14 6.81 17.22
C LEU A 4 59.17 5.85 16.53
N THR A 5 58.36 5.23 17.37
CA THR A 5 57.07 4.62 17.04
C THR A 5 56.08 5.71 16.65
N ALA A 6 55.44 5.59 15.49
CA ALA A 6 54.24 6.37 15.16
C ALA A 6 53.16 5.41 14.67
N PHE A 7 52.12 5.30 15.49
CA PHE A 7 50.92 4.49 15.33
C PHE A 7 49.75 5.40 14.88
N PHE A 8 48.92 4.87 13.97
CA PHE A 8 47.49 5.21 13.73
C PHE A 8 47.16 6.58 13.05
N PRO A 9 46.04 6.72 12.29
CA PRO A 9 44.92 5.77 12.14
C PRO A 9 44.24 5.63 10.73
N THR A 10 43.58 4.48 10.55
CA THR A 10 42.26 4.23 9.90
C THR A 10 41.79 5.12 8.74
N LEU A 11 41.66 4.54 7.54
CA LEU A 11 40.38 3.97 7.04
C LEU A 11 39.28 5.02 6.83
N LEU A 12 39.39 5.77 5.74
CA LEU A 12 38.26 6.50 5.14
C LEU A 12 37.34 5.48 4.46
N LEU A 13 36.41 4.92 5.24
CA LEU A 13 35.29 4.14 4.75
C LEU A 13 34.29 5.12 4.12
N ALA A 14 34.39 5.33 2.81
CA ALA A 14 33.41 6.09 2.06
C ALA A 14 32.04 5.36 2.15
N LEU A 15 31.11 5.98 2.86
CA LEU A 15 29.72 5.55 2.96
C LEU A 15 29.07 5.69 1.58
N ALA A 16 29.08 4.60 0.79
CA ALA A 16 28.21 4.49 -0.36
C ALA A 16 26.78 4.35 0.17
N ALA A 17 26.06 5.48 0.26
CA ALA A 17 24.62 5.47 0.41
C ALA A 17 24.03 4.88 -0.88
N THR A 18 23.86 3.55 -0.93
CA THR A 18 23.11 2.87 -1.96
C THR A 18 21.64 3.17 -1.76
N THR A 19 21.20 4.33 -2.25
CA THR A 19 19.79 4.58 -2.49
C THR A 19 19.38 3.66 -3.63
N THR A 20 18.86 2.48 -3.30
CA THR A 20 18.29 1.57 -4.30
C THR A 20 17.01 2.20 -4.84
N ALA A 21 17.16 3.03 -5.86
CA ALA A 21 16.03 3.39 -6.71
C ALA A 21 15.48 2.09 -7.28
N GLN A 22 14.30 1.68 -6.85
CA GLN A 22 13.66 0.47 -7.36
C GLN A 22 13.43 0.66 -8.86
N HIS A 23 14.09 -0.17 -9.66
CA HIS A 23 13.96 -0.10 -11.11
C HIS A 23 12.55 -0.59 -11.48
N PRO A 24 11.80 0.13 -12.33
CA PRO A 24 10.44 -0.27 -12.72
C PRO A 24 10.38 -1.66 -13.37
N ASP A 25 11.49 -2.17 -13.88
CA ASP A 25 11.58 -3.50 -14.50
C ASP A 25 11.60 -4.65 -13.49
N GLN A 26 11.74 -4.35 -12.18
CA GLN A 26 11.74 -5.36 -11.11
C GLN A 26 10.33 -5.78 -10.69
N ASP A 27 9.29 -5.10 -11.18
CA ASP A 27 7.89 -5.40 -10.83
C ASP A 27 7.52 -6.85 -11.13
N PHE A 28 8.00 -7.42 -12.24
CA PHE A 28 7.75 -8.82 -12.58
C PHE A 28 8.30 -9.79 -11.52
N GLN A 29 9.51 -9.54 -11.00
CA GLN A 29 10.12 -10.42 -10.01
C GLN A 29 9.42 -10.30 -8.65
N TYR A 30 9.06 -9.08 -8.25
CA TYR A 30 8.33 -8.87 -7.00
C TYR A 30 6.90 -9.43 -7.08
N SER A 31 6.21 -9.25 -8.20
CA SER A 31 4.86 -9.80 -8.39
C SER A 31 4.85 -11.33 -8.39
N ALA A 32 5.84 -11.98 -8.99
CA ALA A 32 5.99 -13.44 -8.94
C ALA A 32 6.27 -13.93 -7.50
N THR A 33 7.16 -13.24 -6.78
CA THR A 33 7.47 -13.56 -5.38
C THR A 33 6.25 -13.35 -4.47
N CYS A 34 5.50 -12.27 -4.70
CA CYS A 34 4.26 -11.99 -3.99
C CYS A 34 3.19 -13.05 -4.28
N ALA A 35 3.01 -13.45 -5.53
CA ALA A 35 2.06 -14.49 -5.93
C ALA A 35 2.34 -15.83 -5.22
N ALA A 36 3.62 -16.19 -5.09
CA ALA A 36 4.04 -17.40 -4.40
C ALA A 36 3.70 -17.37 -2.90
N LYS A 37 3.69 -16.20 -2.27
CA LYS A 37 3.25 -16.03 -0.87
C LYS A 37 1.73 -16.05 -0.77
N ASN A 38 1.06 -15.17 -1.52
CA ASN A 38 -0.38 -15.00 -1.45
C ASN A 38 -0.94 -14.38 -2.74
N PRO A 39 -1.59 -15.15 -3.61
CA PRO A 39 -2.16 -14.63 -4.86
C PRO A 39 -3.30 -13.62 -4.61
N ALA A 40 -3.98 -13.66 -3.46
CA ALA A 40 -5.02 -12.68 -3.12
C ALA A 40 -4.46 -11.27 -2.95
N VAL A 41 -3.22 -11.15 -2.47
CA VAL A 41 -2.53 -9.85 -2.36
C VAL A 41 -2.30 -9.26 -3.75
N ASN A 42 -1.80 -10.04 -4.71
CA ASN A 42 -1.65 -9.59 -6.10
C ASN A 42 -2.98 -9.14 -6.72
N SER A 43 -4.07 -9.87 -6.47
CA SER A 43 -5.41 -9.46 -6.93
C SER A 43 -5.82 -8.10 -6.35
N ALA A 44 -5.57 -7.85 -5.06
CA ALA A 44 -5.86 -6.56 -4.43
C ALA A 44 -4.98 -5.43 -4.96
N ILE A 45 -3.70 -5.69 -5.21
CA ILE A 45 -2.76 -4.73 -5.80
C ILE A 45 -3.23 -4.34 -7.21
N ALA A 46 -3.54 -5.33 -8.06
CA ALA A 46 -4.06 -5.08 -9.40
C ALA A 46 -5.37 -4.29 -9.36
N ALA A 47 -6.31 -4.64 -8.48
CA ALA A 47 -7.58 -3.93 -8.33
C ALA A 47 -7.40 -2.48 -7.85
N PHE A 48 -6.40 -2.21 -7.01
CA PHE A 48 -6.08 -0.87 -6.54
C PHE A 48 -5.40 -0.03 -7.63
N CYS A 49 -4.32 -0.53 -8.23
CA CYS A 49 -3.46 0.20 -9.17
C CYS A 49 -4.07 0.33 -10.57
N SER A 50 -4.88 -0.64 -11.00
CA SER A 50 -5.51 -0.62 -12.32
C SER A 50 -6.90 0.04 -12.28
N LYS A 51 -6.98 1.26 -11.72
CA LYS A 51 -8.22 2.05 -11.66
C LYS A 51 -8.80 2.18 -13.08
N LYS A 52 -10.11 1.98 -13.22
CA LYS A 52 -10.85 2.23 -14.46
C LYS A 52 -11.79 3.44 -14.30
N ASP A 53 -12.01 4.18 -15.38
CA ASP A 53 -13.02 5.25 -15.45
C ASP A 53 -14.43 4.65 -15.63
N GLY A 54 -15.46 5.51 -15.66
CA GLY A 54 -16.86 5.07 -15.87
C GLY A 54 -17.12 4.43 -17.24
N ALA A 55 -16.20 4.60 -18.20
CA ALA A 55 -16.23 3.94 -19.51
C ALA A 55 -15.39 2.65 -19.55
N GLY A 56 -14.84 2.21 -18.40
CA GLY A 56 -14.05 0.99 -18.29
C GLY A 56 -12.60 1.12 -18.77
N ARG A 57 -12.12 2.32 -19.10
CA ARG A 57 -10.72 2.57 -19.53
C ARG A 57 -9.82 2.77 -18.32
N TYR A 58 -8.57 2.31 -18.40
CA TYR A 58 -7.62 2.54 -17.31
C TYR A 58 -7.39 4.04 -17.09
N SER A 59 -7.53 4.47 -15.83
CA SER A 59 -7.42 5.84 -15.38
C SER A 59 -6.30 5.91 -14.36
N ASP A 60 -5.16 6.47 -14.76
CA ASP A 60 -4.00 6.63 -13.89
C ASP A 60 -4.14 7.88 -13.00
N THR A 61 -5.21 7.97 -12.22
CA THR A 61 -5.58 9.19 -11.48
C THR A 61 -5.56 8.98 -9.97
N ILE A 62 -4.69 8.09 -9.48
CA ILE A 62 -4.52 7.86 -8.04
C ILE A 62 -3.67 9.02 -7.50
N MET A 63 -4.20 9.74 -6.52
CA MET A 63 -3.56 10.89 -5.88
C MET A 63 -3.49 10.64 -4.37
N CYS A 64 -2.44 11.13 -3.70
CA CYS A 64 -2.27 11.09 -2.24
C CYS A 64 -1.97 12.51 -1.71
N PRO A 65 -2.74 13.03 -0.73
CA PRO A 65 -4.00 12.46 -0.19
C PRO A 65 -5.09 12.35 -1.26
N GLY A 66 -6.12 11.54 -1.02
CA GLY A 66 -7.21 11.35 -1.99
C GLY A 66 -8.24 10.30 -1.57
N PRO A 67 -9.53 10.43 -1.96
CA PRO A 67 -10.59 9.55 -1.47
C PRO A 67 -10.38 8.06 -1.79
N ARG A 68 -9.76 7.76 -2.95
CA ARG A 68 -9.44 6.39 -3.35
C ARG A 68 -8.22 5.85 -2.62
N SER A 69 -7.17 6.67 -2.48
CA SER A 69 -5.93 6.24 -1.86
C SER A 69 -6.18 5.90 -0.38
N GLU A 70 -6.92 6.78 0.32
CA GLU A 70 -7.19 6.65 1.76
C GLU A 70 -8.14 5.51 2.08
N ARG A 71 -9.25 5.38 1.32
CA ARG A 71 -10.22 4.29 1.50
C ARG A 71 -9.60 2.94 1.17
N GLY A 72 -8.70 2.91 0.19
CA GLY A 72 -8.15 1.68 -0.35
C GLY A 72 -9.16 0.88 -1.16
N ILE A 73 -8.71 -0.26 -1.66
CA ILE A 73 -9.55 -1.27 -2.33
C ILE A 73 -9.40 -2.58 -1.57
N VAL A 74 -10.54 -3.21 -1.28
CA VAL A 74 -10.60 -4.56 -0.73
C VAL A 74 -10.90 -5.55 -1.84
N LYS A 75 -10.08 -6.58 -1.97
CA LYS A 75 -10.30 -7.68 -2.90
C LYS A 75 -9.78 -8.96 -2.25
N ASP A 76 -10.59 -10.02 -2.30
CA ASP A 76 -10.23 -11.35 -1.80
C ASP A 76 -9.71 -11.36 -0.35
N GLY A 77 -10.29 -10.53 0.52
CA GLY A 77 -9.94 -10.43 1.94
C GLY A 77 -8.65 -9.64 2.23
N VAL A 78 -8.08 -8.96 1.24
CA VAL A 78 -6.91 -8.09 1.38
C VAL A 78 -7.27 -6.66 1.01
N ARG A 79 -6.81 -5.69 1.78
CA ARG A 79 -6.91 -4.26 1.46
C ARG A 79 -5.56 -3.70 1.06
N ALA A 80 -5.52 -3.06 -0.10
CA ALA A 80 -4.42 -2.16 -0.50
C ALA A 80 -4.88 -0.71 -0.31
N LYS A 81 -4.12 0.08 0.45
CA LYS A 81 -4.42 1.49 0.73
C LYS A 81 -3.15 2.35 0.77
N ILE A 82 -3.30 3.63 0.46
CA ILE A 82 -2.24 4.64 0.54
C ILE A 82 -2.78 5.86 1.28
N THR A 83 -2.24 6.10 2.47
CA THR A 83 -2.57 7.25 3.32
C THR A 83 -1.40 8.21 3.34
N GLY A 84 -1.62 9.47 3.70
CA GLY A 84 -0.54 10.44 3.77
C GLY A 84 -1.05 11.86 3.75
N ASN A 85 -0.20 12.80 4.15
CA ASN A 85 -0.51 14.23 4.10
C ASN A 85 0.52 14.95 3.22
N CYS A 86 0.60 14.53 1.95
CA CYS A 86 1.52 15.11 0.98
C CYS A 86 1.07 16.51 0.56
N ALA A 87 1.99 17.48 0.67
CA ALA A 87 1.81 18.85 0.20
C ALA A 87 2.96 19.25 -0.74
N PRO A 88 2.69 19.55 -2.02
CA PRO A 88 1.39 19.45 -2.70
C PRO A 88 0.92 17.99 -2.82
N GLN A 89 -0.36 17.81 -3.16
CA GLN A 89 -0.93 16.49 -3.46
C GLN A 89 -0.10 15.80 -4.55
N GLN A 90 0.24 14.53 -4.34
CA GLN A 90 1.12 13.78 -5.22
C GLN A 90 0.34 12.76 -6.04
N TRP A 91 0.61 12.79 -7.34
CA TRP A 91 0.16 11.75 -8.26
C TRP A 91 0.99 10.48 -8.09
N ILE A 92 0.33 9.34 -8.14
CA ILE A 92 0.93 8.01 -8.06
C ILE A 92 0.78 7.35 -9.43
N PRO A 93 1.86 7.26 -10.23
CA PRO A 93 1.79 6.61 -11.54
C PRO A 93 1.58 5.10 -11.40
N GLY A 94 0.79 4.51 -12.30
CA GLY A 94 0.38 3.11 -12.21
C GLY A 94 1.54 2.12 -12.17
N LYS A 95 2.64 2.39 -12.90
CA LYS A 95 3.86 1.56 -12.86
C LYS A 95 4.50 1.53 -11.47
N PHE A 96 4.61 2.69 -10.82
CA PHE A 96 5.14 2.77 -9.45
C PHE A 96 4.15 2.21 -8.43
N CYS A 97 2.84 2.33 -8.69
CA CYS A 97 1.83 1.71 -7.85
C CYS A 97 2.04 0.19 -7.73
N LEU A 98 2.15 -0.49 -8.88
CA LEU A 98 2.40 -1.93 -8.93
C LEU A 98 3.73 -2.28 -8.26
N LEU A 99 4.81 -1.62 -8.68
CA LEU A 99 6.16 -1.91 -8.19
C LEU A 99 6.26 -1.80 -6.67
N GLN A 100 5.72 -0.73 -6.09
CA GLN A 100 5.85 -0.47 -4.66
C GLN A 100 5.02 -1.44 -3.83
N PHE A 101 3.79 -1.73 -4.24
CA PHE A 101 2.99 -2.71 -3.55
C PHE A 101 3.53 -4.14 -3.68
N HIS A 102 3.97 -4.55 -4.87
CA HIS A 102 4.59 -5.86 -5.04
C HIS A 102 5.87 -5.99 -4.23
N TYR A 103 6.67 -4.92 -4.13
CA TYR A 103 7.84 -4.90 -3.26
C TYR A 103 7.45 -5.10 -1.79
N ILE A 104 6.45 -4.36 -1.27
CA ILE A 104 5.94 -4.55 0.09
C ILE A 104 5.50 -6.00 0.30
N CYS A 105 4.79 -6.60 -0.65
CA CYS A 105 4.36 -7.99 -0.51
C CYS A 105 5.52 -8.99 -0.52
N ALA A 106 6.45 -8.85 -1.47
CA ALA A 106 7.61 -9.72 -1.60
C ALA A 106 8.49 -9.68 -0.33
N THR A 107 8.65 -8.51 0.28
CA THR A 107 9.49 -8.29 1.47
C THR A 107 8.73 -8.30 2.79
N GLY A 108 7.40 -8.30 2.74
CA GLY A 108 6.52 -8.29 3.90
C GLY A 108 6.48 -9.63 4.62
N ASP A 109 5.44 -9.81 5.43
CA ASP A 109 5.27 -11.01 6.25
C ASP A 109 5.09 -12.29 5.41
N ALA A 110 4.87 -13.42 6.10
CA ALA A 110 4.66 -14.71 5.47
C ALA A 110 3.44 -14.74 4.52
N ASN A 111 2.45 -13.87 4.73
CA ASN A 111 1.25 -13.77 3.91
C ASN A 111 1.33 -12.65 2.86
N GLY A 112 2.47 -11.98 2.74
CA GLY A 112 2.67 -10.86 1.82
C GLY A 112 2.01 -9.56 2.27
N LEU A 113 1.69 -9.42 3.56
CA LEU A 113 1.16 -8.20 4.15
C LEU A 113 2.29 -7.33 4.70
N GLY A 114 2.03 -6.03 4.82
CA GLY A 114 3.05 -5.11 5.31
C GLY A 114 2.76 -3.66 4.97
N THR A 115 3.74 -2.82 5.28
CA THR A 115 3.68 -1.38 5.03
C THR A 115 4.97 -0.87 4.43
N GLY A 116 4.88 0.16 3.61
CA GLY A 116 6.03 0.90 3.07
C GLY A 116 5.77 2.39 3.09
N THR A 117 6.84 3.18 2.97
CA THR A 117 6.74 4.64 2.97
C THR A 117 7.43 5.19 1.72
N TYR A 118 6.72 6.00 0.95
CA TYR A 118 7.14 6.52 -0.36
C TYR A 118 6.69 7.97 -0.57
N GLY A 119 6.93 8.49 -1.77
CA GLY A 119 6.64 9.87 -2.13
C GLY A 119 7.69 10.85 -1.61
N THR A 120 7.56 12.12 -1.99
CA THR A 120 8.51 13.17 -1.56
C THR A 120 8.46 13.30 -0.04
N ASN A 121 9.62 13.27 0.61
CA ASN A 121 9.77 13.31 2.07
C ASN A 121 9.03 12.18 2.80
N ALA A 122 8.82 11.03 2.14
CA ALA A 122 8.15 9.88 2.73
C ALA A 122 6.71 10.20 3.22
N CYS A 123 6.03 11.12 2.54
CA CYS A 123 4.70 11.58 2.96
C CYS A 123 3.59 10.56 2.72
N GLN A 124 3.83 9.52 1.90
CA GLN A 124 2.85 8.48 1.57
C GLN A 124 3.15 7.21 2.35
N LYS A 125 2.20 6.73 3.13
CA LYS A 125 2.20 5.42 3.80
C LYS A 125 1.32 4.43 3.05
N TRP A 126 1.94 3.38 2.55
CA TRP A 126 1.34 2.33 1.76
C TRP A 126 1.12 1.11 2.64
N THR A 127 -0.03 0.45 2.52
CA THR A 127 -0.41 -0.64 3.43
C THR A 127 -1.13 -1.74 2.69
N LEU A 128 -0.68 -2.97 2.92
CA LEU A 128 -1.34 -4.23 2.60
C LEU A 128 -1.75 -4.87 3.91
N GLU A 129 -3.06 -4.97 4.15
CA GLU A 129 -3.62 -5.52 5.39
C GLU A 129 -4.71 -6.53 5.09
N SER A 130 -4.93 -7.48 6.00
CA SER A 130 -6.10 -8.34 5.91
C SER A 130 -7.35 -7.50 6.16
N ALA A 131 -8.28 -7.54 5.22
CA ALA A 131 -9.63 -7.07 5.43
C ALA A 131 -10.48 -8.29 5.72
N THR A 132 -10.90 -8.47 6.97
CA THR A 132 -11.99 -9.39 7.25
C THR A 132 -13.17 -9.01 6.36
N PRO A 133 -13.72 -9.93 5.55
CA PRO A 133 -14.95 -9.64 4.86
C PRO A 133 -15.99 -9.29 5.93
N ASN A 134 -16.66 -8.16 5.76
CA ASN A 134 -17.94 -7.93 6.43
C ASN A 134 -18.88 -8.99 5.87
N VAL A 135 -18.90 -10.18 6.47
CA VAL A 135 -19.95 -11.18 6.27
C VAL A 135 -21.04 -10.87 7.30
N PRO A 136 -22.09 -10.09 6.94
CA PRO A 136 -23.32 -10.14 7.71
C PRO A 136 -23.87 -11.57 7.56
N GLY A 137 -23.60 -12.46 8.53
CA GLY A 137 -24.36 -13.71 8.65
C GLY A 137 -23.63 -14.99 9.06
N VAL A 138 -22.30 -15.06 9.16
CA VAL A 138 -21.66 -16.36 9.51
C VAL A 138 -21.38 -16.51 11.01
N LEU A 139 -21.25 -15.40 11.75
CA LEU A 139 -21.06 -15.42 13.21
C LEU A 139 -22.37 -15.56 14.01
N GLY A 140 -23.53 -15.56 13.35
CA GLY A 140 -24.80 -15.93 13.99
C GLY A 140 -25.01 -17.45 14.12
N ALA A 141 -24.29 -18.26 13.34
CA ALA A 141 -24.44 -19.72 13.32
C ALA A 141 -23.59 -20.44 14.39
N PHE A 142 -22.53 -19.81 14.87
CA PHE A 142 -21.69 -20.31 15.96
C PHE A 142 -21.75 -19.28 17.08
N GLY A 143 -22.65 -19.47 18.05
CA GLY A 143 -23.00 -18.51 19.10
C GLY A 143 -21.85 -18.07 20.01
N ILE A 144 -20.92 -17.28 19.47
CA ILE A 144 -19.76 -16.73 20.18
C ILE A 144 -19.82 -15.20 20.04
N GLY A 145 -20.46 -14.57 21.02
CA GLY A 145 -20.03 -13.28 21.58
C GLY A 145 -20.21 -12.01 20.73
N LYS A 146 -21.34 -11.33 20.94
CA LYS A 146 -21.54 -9.91 20.65
C LYS A 146 -20.41 -9.04 21.23
N ARG A 147 -19.82 -8.15 20.43
CA ARG A 147 -19.39 -6.80 20.86
C ARG A 147 -19.64 -5.82 19.73
N GLY A 148 -20.73 -5.07 19.87
CA GLY A 148 -21.16 -4.07 18.90
C GLY A 148 -20.22 -2.87 18.88
N TRP A 149 -20.06 -2.31 17.69
CA TRP A 149 -19.72 -0.92 17.48
C TRP A 149 -20.79 -0.37 16.55
N ALA A 150 -21.48 0.66 17.02
CA ALA A 150 -22.64 1.26 16.39
C ALA A 150 -22.25 1.95 15.07
N GLU A 151 -23.03 1.70 14.03
CA GLU A 151 -23.12 2.55 12.85
C GLU A 151 -24.07 3.73 13.16
N GLU A 152 -23.51 4.90 13.46
CA GLU A 152 -24.12 6.18 13.09
C GLU A 152 -23.69 6.43 11.63
N GLY A 153 -24.54 6.67 10.64
CA GLY A 153 -25.90 7.18 10.65
C GLY A 153 -25.91 8.46 9.84
N GLU A 154 -25.99 8.39 8.51
CA GLU A 154 -26.26 9.58 7.69
C GLU A 154 -27.29 9.27 6.61
N ARG A 155 -28.53 9.67 6.93
CA ARG A 155 -29.66 9.89 6.04
C ARG A 155 -29.70 11.38 5.75
N ASP A 156 -29.78 11.75 4.47
CA ASP A 156 -30.43 12.98 3.98
C ASP A 156 -31.05 12.58 2.62
N LEU A 157 -32.38 12.38 2.49
CA LEU A 157 -33.43 13.40 2.26
C LEU A 157 -32.95 14.39 1.18
N GLY A 158 -33.32 14.25 -0.09
CA GLY A 158 -34.68 14.29 -0.63
C GLY A 158 -34.85 15.62 -1.36
N LEU A 159 -35.23 15.60 -2.64
CA LEU A 159 -35.94 16.70 -3.32
C LEU A 159 -36.36 16.23 -4.72
N GLU A 160 -37.59 15.71 -4.78
CA GLU A 160 -38.45 15.82 -5.94
C GLU A 160 -38.57 17.30 -6.35
N ASN A 161 -38.53 17.58 -7.65
CA ASN A 161 -39.15 18.78 -8.20
C ASN A 161 -39.88 18.38 -9.48
N GLU A 162 -41.20 18.38 -9.38
CA GLU A 162 -42.15 18.60 -10.46
C GLU A 162 -41.81 19.86 -11.25
N LYS A 163 -41.83 19.76 -12.58
CA LYS A 163 -42.66 20.63 -13.42
C LYS A 163 -42.92 19.98 -14.78
#